data_AF-A0A939MFX3-F1
#
_entry.id   AF-A0A939MFX3-F1
#
_cell.length_a   1.000
_cell.length_b   1.000
_cell.length_c   1.000
_cell.angle_alpha   90.00
_cell.angle_beta   90.00
_cell.angle_gamma   90.00
#
_symmetry.space_group_name_H-M   'P 1'
#
loop_
_entity.id
_entity.type
_entity.pdbx_description
1 polymer ?
#
loop_
_entity_poly.entity_id
_entity_poly.type
_entity_poly.pdbx_seq_one_letter_code
_entity_poly.pdbx_strand_id
1 'polypeptide(L)'
;MKLHWQVTDADIQRVRRLIEQQKGNAFVKARLERNCAAVKEPIGRARFWQQMVCMRLTSQQNSSPNGPVARFSRQQPFLLGYDIISKSNDREGLITRVLNEWRGIRHVPTIADQLSHNFAMLEQGEWDRSLNECNRLTTNVSRVTEIDVARYIQDTFSGFGPKQSRNLLQSLWLTRYEIPIDSRVIDWLNEEFQFPVRLSSEALSDINYYIFVSDGIQELCEKSGVIPCVFDAAIFALKDGDNWTAENAF
;
A
#
# COMPACT_ATOMS: atom_id res chain seq x y z
N MET A 1 11.47 21.53 -19.45
CA MET A 1 10.57 22.34 -18.60
C MET A 1 10.70 21.84 -17.16
N LYS A 2 10.75 22.72 -16.15
CA LYS A 2 10.76 22.34 -14.73
C LYS A 2 9.46 22.83 -14.09
N LEU A 3 8.82 21.99 -13.30
CA LEU A 3 7.66 22.35 -12.49
C LEU A 3 8.13 22.50 -11.04
N HIS A 4 7.61 23.49 -10.33
CA HIS A 4 7.95 23.77 -8.94
C HIS A 4 6.67 23.81 -8.10
N TRP A 5 6.62 22.97 -7.07
CA TRP A 5 5.56 23.01 -6.07
C TRP A 5 5.88 24.09 -5.04
N GLN A 6 4.98 25.06 -4.88
CA GLN A 6 5.13 26.09 -3.86
C GLN A 6 4.40 25.64 -2.60
N VAL A 7 5.17 25.37 -1.53
CA VAL A 7 4.64 25.02 -0.20
C VAL A 7 4.77 26.24 0.70
N THR A 8 3.66 26.71 1.25
CA THR A 8 3.62 27.86 2.16
C THR A 8 3.77 27.43 3.62
N ASP A 9 4.03 28.39 4.52
CA ASP A 9 4.04 28.12 5.96
C ASP A 9 2.67 27.61 6.45
N ALA A 10 1.57 28.09 5.87
CA ALA A 10 0.23 27.62 6.22
C ALA A 10 0.05 26.13 5.89
N ASP A 11 0.58 25.68 4.75
CA ASP A 11 0.57 24.28 4.31
C ASP A 11 1.37 23.40 5.28
N ILE A 12 2.58 23.84 5.62
CA ILE A 12 3.46 23.14 6.59
C ILE A 12 2.75 22.98 7.94
N GLN A 13 2.11 24.04 8.43
CA GLN A 13 1.41 23.99 9.72
C GLN A 13 0.18 23.08 9.68
N ARG A 14 -0.53 22.98 8.55
CA ARG A 14 -1.65 22.02 8.38
C ARG A 14 -1.17 20.58 8.52
N VAL A 15 -0.08 20.23 7.81
CA VAL A 15 0.51 18.87 7.88
C VAL A 15 1.00 18.56 9.29
N ARG A 16 1.75 19.48 9.91
CA ARG A 16 2.25 19.28 11.28
C ARG A 16 1.13 19.09 12.30
N ARG A 17 0.04 19.85 12.19
CA ARG A 17 -1.15 19.68 13.05
C ARG A 17 -1.78 18.30 12.87
N LEU A 18 -1.91 17.81 11.63
CA LEU A 18 -2.42 16.47 11.36
C LEU A 18 -1.56 15.39 12.06
N ILE A 19 -0.24 15.47 11.91
CA ILE A 19 0.67 14.52 12.55
C ILE A 19 0.56 14.57 14.07
N GLU A 20 0.55 15.77 14.65
CA GLU A 20 0.47 15.96 16.10
C GLU A 20 -0.86 15.41 16.67
N GLN A 21 -1.97 15.62 15.97
CA GLN A 21 -3.28 15.07 16.35
C GLN A 21 -3.30 13.55 16.35
N GLN A 22 -2.61 12.92 15.40
CA GLN A 22 -2.67 11.47 15.17
C GLN A 22 -1.49 10.70 15.78
N LYS A 23 -0.53 11.37 16.43
CA LYS A 23 0.68 10.74 17.01
C LYS A 23 0.38 9.60 17.99
N GLY A 24 -0.77 9.66 18.66
CA GLY A 24 -1.22 8.67 19.64
C GLY A 24 -1.78 7.39 19.01
N ASN A 25 -2.24 7.47 17.75
CA ASN A 25 -2.95 6.41 17.05
C ASN A 25 -2.04 5.20 16.79
N ALA A 26 -2.57 3.99 16.98
CA ALA A 26 -1.80 2.75 16.85
C ALA A 26 -1.24 2.54 15.43
N PHE A 27 -1.97 2.96 14.40
CA PHE A 27 -1.53 2.83 13.01
C PHE A 27 -0.34 3.74 12.69
N VAL A 28 -0.37 4.98 13.16
CA VAL A 28 0.74 5.94 13.02
C VAL A 28 1.99 5.44 13.75
N LYS A 29 1.83 4.92 14.96
CA LYS A 29 2.93 4.31 15.73
C LYS A 29 3.52 3.10 15.01
N ALA A 30 2.69 2.18 14.52
CA ALA A 30 3.16 1.01 13.77
C ALA A 30 3.95 1.42 12.51
N ARG A 31 3.50 2.46 11.80
CA ARG A 31 4.20 3.02 10.63
C ARG A 31 5.57 3.59 11.00
N LEU A 32 5.66 4.33 12.10
CA LEU A 32 6.94 4.82 12.63
C LEU A 32 7.87 3.68 13.05
N GLU A 33 7.34 2.67 13.74
CA GLU A 33 8.15 1.56 14.26
C GLU A 33 8.65 0.63 13.16
N ARG A 34 7.85 0.39 12.11
CA ARG A 34 8.13 -0.64 11.11
C ARG A 34 8.62 -0.07 9.77
N ASN A 35 7.89 0.86 9.14
CA ASN A 35 8.33 1.44 7.87
C ASN A 35 9.60 2.29 8.06
N CYS A 36 9.69 3.03 9.16
CA CYS A 36 10.84 3.90 9.43
C CYS A 36 11.99 3.20 10.19
N ALA A 37 11.88 1.89 10.45
CA ALA A 37 12.99 1.13 11.02
C ALA A 37 14.24 1.20 10.12
N ALA A 38 15.39 1.43 10.74
CA ALA A 38 16.67 1.52 10.05
C ALA A 38 17.05 0.22 9.33
N VAL A 39 16.67 -0.92 9.93
CA VAL A 39 16.81 -2.27 9.40
C VAL A 39 15.49 -3.00 9.60
N LYS A 40 15.05 -3.74 8.58
CA LYS A 40 13.78 -4.47 8.54
C LYS A 40 14.05 -5.95 8.26
N GLU A 41 13.15 -6.80 8.74
CA GLU A 41 13.20 -8.22 8.45
C GLU A 41 13.08 -8.51 6.95
N PRO A 42 13.94 -9.37 6.38
CA PRO A 42 13.82 -9.82 5.02
C PRO A 42 12.44 -10.44 4.73
N ILE A 43 11.94 -10.18 3.52
CA ILE A 43 10.70 -10.73 3.02
C ILE A 43 10.98 -12.11 2.42
N GLY A 44 10.21 -13.11 2.88
CA GLY A 44 10.15 -14.44 2.27
C GLY A 44 8.87 -14.66 1.47
N ARG A 45 8.82 -15.78 0.73
CA ARG A 45 7.71 -16.13 -0.19
C ARG A 45 6.33 -16.06 0.46
N ALA A 46 6.17 -16.67 1.64
CA ALA A 46 4.89 -16.71 2.34
C ALA A 46 4.35 -15.31 2.67
N ARG A 47 5.22 -14.43 3.18
CA ARG A 47 4.84 -13.05 3.54
C ARG A 47 4.56 -12.20 2.31
N PHE A 48 5.40 -12.30 1.27
CA PHE A 48 5.17 -11.61 0.00
C PHE A 48 3.83 -12.01 -0.61
N TRP A 49 3.59 -13.32 -0.71
CA TRP A 49 2.34 -13.86 -1.26
C TRP A 49 1.12 -13.41 -0.47
N GLN A 50 1.14 -13.53 0.86
CA GLN A 50 0.02 -13.10 1.71
C GLN A 50 -0.31 -11.62 1.49
N GLN A 51 0.69 -10.74 1.45
CA GLN A 51 0.45 -9.32 1.21
C GLN A 51 0.01 -9.02 -0.21
N MET A 52 0.53 -9.74 -1.21
CA MET A 52 0.03 -9.65 -2.59
C MET A 52 -1.46 -9.98 -2.66
N VAL A 53 -1.89 -11.09 -2.04
CA VAL A 53 -3.32 -11.44 -1.96
C VAL A 53 -4.10 -10.32 -1.27
N CYS A 54 -3.68 -9.89 -0.09
CA CYS A 54 -4.39 -8.86 0.68
C CYS A 54 -4.55 -7.55 -0.11
N MET A 55 -3.50 -7.07 -0.77
CA MET A 55 -3.56 -5.83 -1.54
C MET A 55 -4.38 -5.96 -2.82
N ARG A 56 -4.46 -7.15 -3.42
CA ARG A 56 -5.43 -7.38 -4.49
C ARG A 56 -6.88 -7.27 -4.01
N LEU A 57 -7.16 -7.71 -2.78
CA LEU A 57 -8.48 -7.61 -2.17
C LEU A 57 -8.86 -6.17 -1.78
N THR A 58 -7.92 -5.26 -1.51
CA THR A 58 -8.27 -3.87 -1.15
C THR A 58 -8.75 -3.02 -2.33
N SER A 59 -8.57 -3.50 -3.57
CA SER A 59 -8.93 -2.74 -4.77
C SER A 59 -10.44 -2.56 -4.88
N GLN A 60 -10.90 -1.32 -4.71
CA GLN A 60 -12.33 -0.97 -4.72
C GLN A 60 -13.10 -1.75 -3.64
N GLN A 61 -12.53 -1.94 -2.44
CA GLN A 61 -13.22 -2.59 -1.32
C GLN A 61 -12.98 -1.83 -0.03
N ASN A 62 -13.86 -2.01 0.94
CA ASN A 62 -13.67 -1.41 2.26
C ASN A 62 -12.48 -2.06 2.98
N SER A 63 -11.38 -1.30 3.06
CA SER A 63 -10.15 -1.67 3.75
C SER A 63 -10.08 -1.17 5.19
N SER A 64 -11.17 -0.65 5.76
CA SER A 64 -11.20 -0.21 7.16
C SER A 64 -10.89 -1.36 8.12
N PRO A 65 -10.48 -1.08 9.38
CA PRO A 65 -9.98 -2.09 10.31
C PRO A 65 -10.92 -3.29 10.54
N ASN A 66 -12.23 -3.04 10.43
CA ASN A 66 -13.30 -4.02 10.63
C ASN A 66 -13.94 -4.52 9.32
N GLY A 67 -13.45 -4.05 8.17
CA GLY A 67 -13.92 -4.44 6.84
C GLY A 67 -13.65 -5.92 6.50
N PRO A 68 -14.33 -6.46 5.48
CA PRO A 68 -14.21 -7.88 5.10
C PRO A 68 -12.79 -8.27 4.72
N VAL A 69 -12.04 -7.37 4.07
CA VAL A 69 -10.63 -7.60 3.68
C VAL A 69 -9.73 -7.67 4.91
N ALA A 70 -9.89 -6.73 5.85
CA ALA A 70 -9.09 -6.69 7.07
C ALA A 70 -9.35 -7.91 7.97
N ARG A 71 -10.58 -8.42 8.02
CA ARG A 71 -10.88 -9.67 8.73
C ARG A 71 -10.33 -10.91 8.01
N PHE A 72 -10.28 -10.88 6.68
CA PHE A 72 -9.71 -11.96 5.88
C PHE A 72 -8.19 -12.05 6.06
N SER A 73 -7.49 -10.91 6.04
CA SER A 73 -6.03 -10.86 6.17
C SER A 73 -5.52 -11.38 7.52
N ARG A 74 -6.36 -11.34 8.56
CA ARG A 74 -6.07 -11.80 9.92
C ARG A 74 -6.42 -13.26 10.18
N GLN A 75 -6.98 -13.99 9.22
CA GLN A 75 -7.27 -15.42 9.43
C GLN A 75 -6.00 -16.19 9.75
N GLN A 76 -6.08 -17.06 10.76
CA GLN A 76 -4.99 -17.94 11.20
C GLN A 76 -5.51 -19.37 11.26
N PRO A 77 -5.07 -20.27 10.37
CA PRO A 77 -4.13 -20.03 9.26
C PRO A 77 -4.72 -19.12 8.17
N PHE A 78 -3.87 -18.42 7.42
CA PHE A 78 -4.31 -17.59 6.28
C PHE A 78 -4.85 -18.50 5.17
N LEU A 79 -6.12 -18.29 4.79
CA LEU A 79 -6.88 -19.22 3.94
C LEU A 79 -6.32 -19.37 2.51
N LEU A 80 -5.57 -18.37 2.04
CA LEU A 80 -4.88 -18.39 0.75
C LEU A 80 -3.35 -18.35 0.93
N GLY A 81 -2.83 -18.97 1.99
CA GLY A 81 -1.39 -19.06 2.26
C GLY A 81 -0.60 -19.76 1.15
N TYR A 82 0.70 -19.45 1.04
CA TYR A 82 1.58 -19.99 0.01
C TYR A 82 1.56 -21.53 -0.03
N ASP A 83 1.64 -22.18 1.14
CA ASP A 83 1.64 -23.64 1.25
C ASP A 83 0.32 -24.28 0.81
N ILE A 84 -0.79 -23.54 0.86
CA ILE A 84 -2.10 -24.00 0.41
C ILE A 84 -2.17 -23.88 -1.12
N ILE A 85 -1.79 -22.72 -1.66
CA ILE A 85 -1.88 -22.43 -3.10
C ILE A 85 -0.85 -23.22 -3.92
N SER A 86 0.37 -23.40 -3.40
CA SER A 86 1.43 -24.16 -4.08
C SER A 86 1.02 -25.61 -4.37
N LYS A 87 0.26 -26.23 -3.46
CA LYS A 87 -0.21 -27.62 -3.54
C LYS A 87 -1.46 -27.81 -4.40
N SER A 88 -2.12 -26.73 -4.82
CA SER A 88 -3.31 -26.83 -5.65
C SER A 88 -2.96 -26.94 -7.14
N ASN A 89 -3.55 -27.92 -7.83
CA ASN A 89 -3.49 -28.02 -9.29
C ASN A 89 -4.44 -27.04 -9.99
N ASP A 90 -5.51 -26.61 -9.29
CA ASP A 90 -6.47 -25.60 -9.75
C ASP A 90 -6.44 -24.42 -8.78
N ARG A 91 -5.53 -23.46 -9.04
CA ARG A 91 -5.30 -22.31 -8.16
C ARG A 91 -6.40 -21.28 -8.27
N GLU A 92 -6.82 -20.96 -9.49
CA GLU A 92 -7.89 -19.99 -9.75
C GLU A 92 -9.22 -20.46 -9.16
N GLY A 93 -9.59 -21.73 -9.36
CA GLY A 93 -10.81 -22.30 -8.79
C GLY A 93 -10.77 -22.37 -7.27
N LEU A 94 -9.62 -22.68 -6.67
CA LEU A 94 -9.44 -22.62 -5.22
C LEU A 94 -9.59 -21.20 -4.68
N ILE A 95 -8.91 -20.21 -5.27
CA ILE A 95 -9.01 -18.80 -4.86
C ILE A 95 -10.45 -18.31 -4.99
N THR A 96 -11.10 -18.59 -6.12
CA THR A 96 -12.50 -18.22 -6.37
C THR A 96 -13.43 -18.79 -5.29
N ARG A 97 -13.28 -20.08 -4.96
CA ARG A 97 -14.09 -20.75 -3.95
C ARG A 97 -13.92 -20.12 -2.58
N VAL A 98 -12.68 -19.97 -2.12
CA VAL A 98 -12.37 -19.40 -0.80
C VAL A 98 -12.91 -17.98 -0.67
N LEU A 99 -12.75 -17.14 -1.69
CA LEU A 99 -13.22 -15.75 -1.64
C LEU A 99 -14.75 -15.65 -1.70
N ASN A 100 -15.42 -16.51 -2.45
CA ASN A 100 -16.89 -16.57 -2.47
C ASN A 100 -17.47 -17.08 -1.15
N GLU A 101 -16.85 -18.09 -0.54
CA GLU A 101 -17.25 -18.64 0.77
C GLU A 101 -17.06 -17.63 1.90
N TRP A 102 -15.99 -16.82 1.86
CA TRP A 102 -15.74 -15.76 2.83
C TRP A 102 -16.83 -14.68 2.86
N ARG A 103 -17.46 -14.43 1.70
CA ARG A 103 -18.45 -13.37 1.45
C ARG A 103 -17.89 -11.95 1.65
N GLY A 104 -18.51 -10.97 0.98
CA GLY A 104 -18.14 -9.56 1.11
C GLY A 104 -16.90 -9.14 0.32
N ILE A 105 -16.33 -10.03 -0.49
CA ILE A 105 -15.29 -9.71 -1.47
C ILE A 105 -15.93 -9.45 -2.83
N ARG A 106 -15.57 -8.33 -3.47
CA ARG A 106 -16.04 -7.97 -4.81
C ARG A 106 -15.03 -8.37 -5.89
N HIS A 107 -15.49 -8.47 -7.14
CA HIS A 107 -14.64 -8.78 -8.31
C HIS A 107 -13.86 -10.09 -8.18
N VAL A 108 -14.43 -11.08 -7.48
CA VAL A 108 -13.77 -12.37 -7.20
C VAL A 108 -13.18 -13.03 -8.46
N PRO A 109 -13.89 -13.13 -9.61
CA PRO A 109 -13.33 -13.77 -10.80
C PRO A 109 -12.05 -13.09 -11.28
N THR A 110 -12.07 -11.76 -11.41
CA THR A 110 -10.90 -10.98 -11.83
C THR A 110 -9.75 -11.09 -10.84
N ILE A 111 -10.03 -11.06 -9.53
CA ILE A 111 -9.00 -11.19 -8.50
C ILE A 111 -8.37 -12.59 -8.55
N ALA A 112 -9.18 -13.64 -8.72
CA ALA A 112 -8.70 -15.02 -8.78
C ALA A 112 -7.83 -15.27 -10.01
N ASP A 113 -8.25 -14.81 -11.19
CA ASP A 113 -7.48 -14.86 -12.44
C ASP A 113 -6.11 -14.18 -12.26
N GLN A 114 -6.11 -12.92 -11.81
CA GLN A 114 -4.88 -12.14 -11.61
C GLN A 114 -3.92 -12.80 -10.60
N LEU A 115 -4.44 -13.28 -9.46
CA LEU A 115 -3.62 -13.94 -8.45
C LEU A 115 -3.07 -15.28 -8.93
N SER A 116 -3.88 -16.06 -9.66
CA SER A 116 -3.44 -17.33 -10.27
C SER A 116 -2.32 -17.10 -11.28
N HIS A 117 -2.47 -16.09 -12.15
CA HIS A 117 -1.45 -15.68 -13.11
C HIS A 117 -0.14 -15.25 -12.40
N ASN A 118 -0.24 -14.37 -11.41
CA ASN A 118 0.92 -13.88 -10.66
C ASN A 118 1.63 -15.03 -9.92
N PHE A 119 0.89 -15.97 -9.32
CA PHE A 119 1.47 -17.13 -8.67
C PHE A 119 2.24 -18.02 -9.68
N ALA A 120 1.67 -18.25 -10.87
CA ALA A 120 2.33 -19.01 -11.91
C ALA A 120 3.65 -18.34 -12.35
N MET A 121 3.66 -17.01 -12.54
CA MET A 121 4.89 -16.27 -12.86
C MET A 121 5.95 -16.43 -11.77
N LEU A 122 5.55 -16.31 -10.50
CA LEU A 122 6.45 -16.49 -9.36
C LEU A 122 7.10 -17.88 -9.35
N GLU A 123 6.31 -18.93 -9.51
CA GLU A 123 6.81 -20.31 -9.57
C GLU A 123 7.66 -20.62 -10.82
N GLN A 124 7.51 -19.84 -11.89
CA GLN A 124 8.32 -19.94 -13.11
C GLN A 124 9.67 -19.22 -13.04
N GLY A 125 10.02 -18.64 -11.89
CA GLY A 125 11.34 -18.06 -11.63
C GLY A 125 11.33 -16.62 -11.13
N GLU A 126 10.17 -15.95 -11.10
CA GLU A 126 10.11 -14.54 -10.69
C GLU A 126 10.33 -14.33 -9.18
N TRP A 127 10.28 -15.41 -8.37
CA TRP A 127 10.54 -15.35 -6.93
C TRP A 127 11.85 -14.66 -6.56
N ASP A 128 12.97 -15.04 -7.18
CA ASP A 128 14.29 -14.54 -6.78
C ASP A 128 14.40 -13.04 -7.04
N ARG A 129 13.94 -12.58 -8.20
CA ARG A 129 13.92 -11.15 -8.54
C ARG A 129 12.98 -10.39 -7.61
N SER A 130 11.76 -10.88 -7.39
CA SER A 130 10.80 -10.21 -6.52
C SER A 130 11.31 -10.03 -5.10
N LEU A 131 11.87 -11.08 -4.51
CA LEU A 131 12.40 -11.02 -3.16
C LEU A 131 13.66 -10.16 -3.09
N ASN A 132 14.55 -10.21 -4.10
CA ASN A 132 15.71 -9.33 -4.16
C ASN A 132 15.30 -7.85 -4.24
N GLU A 133 14.36 -7.52 -5.11
CA GLU A 133 13.83 -6.15 -5.26
C GLU A 133 13.20 -5.64 -3.97
N CYS A 134 12.35 -6.44 -3.32
CA CYS A 134 11.79 -6.07 -2.02
C CYS A 134 12.87 -5.96 -0.93
N ASN A 135 13.83 -6.88 -0.89
CA ASN A 135 14.84 -6.91 0.17
C ASN A 135 15.88 -5.80 0.05
N ARG A 136 16.06 -5.18 -1.13
CA ARG A 136 16.79 -3.91 -1.28
C ARG A 136 16.23 -2.80 -0.39
N LEU A 137 14.95 -2.85 -0.03
CA LEU A 137 14.25 -1.86 0.79
C LEU A 137 14.29 -2.18 2.30
N THR A 138 14.98 -3.25 2.70
CA THR A 138 15.06 -3.63 4.13
C THR A 138 15.95 -2.69 4.94
N THR A 139 16.77 -1.87 4.29
CA THR A 139 17.53 -0.78 4.89
C THR A 139 16.98 0.57 4.46
N ASN A 140 17.46 1.64 5.08
CA ASN A 140 17.17 2.99 4.59
C ASN A 140 17.78 3.21 3.19
N VAL A 141 16.92 3.48 2.22
CA VAL A 141 17.30 3.79 0.84
C VAL A 141 16.75 5.15 0.43
N SER A 142 17.17 5.64 -0.72
CA SER A 142 16.62 6.87 -1.29
C SER A 142 15.20 6.66 -1.82
N ARG A 143 14.44 7.75 -1.94
CA ARG A 143 13.13 7.77 -2.62
C ARG A 143 13.19 7.15 -4.02
N VAL A 144 14.27 7.40 -4.77
CA VAL A 144 14.43 6.88 -6.14
C VAL A 144 14.41 5.35 -6.14
N THR A 145 15.07 4.73 -5.16
CA THR A 145 15.08 3.26 -5.03
C THR A 145 13.69 2.70 -4.72
N GLU A 146 12.89 3.37 -3.88
CA GLU A 146 11.51 2.94 -3.63
C GLU A 146 10.63 3.08 -4.88
N ILE A 147 10.83 4.14 -5.69
CA ILE A 147 10.13 4.33 -6.97
C ILE A 147 10.47 3.19 -7.94
N ASP A 148 11.74 2.83 -8.06
CA ASP A 148 12.19 1.78 -8.97
C ASP A 148 11.55 0.43 -8.61
N VAL A 149 11.52 0.07 -7.32
CA VAL A 149 10.89 -1.17 -6.86
C VAL A 149 9.37 -1.10 -7.05
N ALA A 150 8.72 0.03 -6.80
CA ALA A 150 7.29 0.20 -7.04
C ALA A 150 6.91 0.07 -8.52
N ARG A 151 7.76 0.55 -9.44
CA ARG A 151 7.61 0.37 -10.89
C ARG A 151 7.81 -1.08 -11.28
N TYR A 152 8.82 -1.74 -10.76
CA TYR A 152 9.02 -3.17 -11.00
C TYR A 152 7.77 -3.99 -10.63
N ILE A 153 7.18 -3.78 -9.44
CA ILE A 153 5.94 -4.46 -9.05
C ILE A 153 4.78 -4.14 -10.01
N GLN A 154 4.64 -2.87 -10.38
CA GLN A 154 3.58 -2.40 -11.28
C GLN A 154 3.69 -3.04 -12.68
N ASP A 155 4.89 -3.13 -13.23
CA ASP A 155 5.14 -3.62 -14.59
C ASP A 155 5.13 -5.15 -14.67
N THR A 156 5.35 -5.84 -13.53
CA THR A 156 5.50 -7.30 -13.48
C THR A 156 4.18 -8.00 -13.15
N PHE A 157 3.39 -7.47 -12.21
CA PHE A 157 2.26 -8.22 -11.64
C PHE A 157 0.89 -7.73 -12.12
N SER A 158 0.06 -8.67 -12.56
CA SER A 158 -1.31 -8.40 -12.97
C SER A 158 -2.15 -7.87 -11.81
N GLY A 159 -2.92 -6.81 -12.06
CA GLY A 159 -3.74 -6.13 -11.06
C GLY A 159 -2.99 -5.12 -10.18
N PHE A 160 -1.71 -4.85 -10.46
CA PHE A 160 -0.91 -3.85 -9.75
C PHE A 160 -0.70 -2.58 -10.58
N GLY A 161 -1.64 -1.63 -10.49
CA GLY A 161 -1.44 -0.26 -10.98
C GLY A 161 -0.64 0.61 -10.00
N PRO A 162 -0.47 1.92 -10.29
CA PRO A 162 0.36 2.82 -9.49
C PRO A 162 0.08 2.79 -7.99
N LYS A 163 -1.20 2.82 -7.60
CA LYS A 163 -1.61 2.72 -6.20
C LYS A 163 -1.28 1.35 -5.59
N GLN A 164 -1.61 0.27 -6.29
CA GLN A 164 -1.57 -1.07 -5.71
C GLN A 164 -0.14 -1.59 -5.51
N SER A 165 0.80 -1.21 -6.39
CA SER A 165 2.21 -1.54 -6.19
C SER A 165 2.76 -0.91 -4.90
N ARG A 166 2.37 0.33 -4.60
CA ARG A 166 2.78 1.05 -3.40
C ARG A 166 2.10 0.54 -2.15
N ASN A 167 0.81 0.20 -2.24
CA ASN A 167 0.10 -0.52 -1.19
C ASN A 167 0.84 -1.81 -0.79
N LEU A 168 1.26 -2.63 -1.77
CA LEU A 168 2.02 -3.85 -1.49
C LEU A 168 3.30 -3.57 -0.72
N LEU A 169 4.14 -2.68 -1.22
CA LEU A 169 5.42 -2.38 -0.57
C LEU A 169 5.23 -1.76 0.83
N GLN A 170 4.24 -0.89 1.00
CA GLN A 170 3.96 -0.25 2.28
C GLN A 170 3.38 -1.25 3.30
N SER A 171 2.53 -2.20 2.87
CA SER A 171 2.02 -3.31 3.71
C SER A 171 3.11 -4.33 4.10
N LEU A 172 4.17 -4.42 3.30
CA LEU A 172 5.37 -5.18 3.65
C LEU A 172 6.29 -4.42 4.60
N TRP A 173 5.93 -3.19 5.01
CA TRP A 173 6.71 -2.26 5.83
C TRP A 173 7.96 -1.71 5.13
N LEU A 174 8.04 -1.75 3.80
CA LEU A 174 9.29 -1.48 3.08
C LEU A 174 9.49 -0.01 2.71
N THR A 175 8.42 0.74 2.46
CA THR A 175 8.53 2.12 1.94
C THR A 175 8.39 3.18 3.03
N ARG A 176 9.24 4.20 2.96
CA ARG A 176 9.17 5.42 3.78
C ARG A 176 8.63 6.59 2.97
N TYR A 177 9.02 6.65 1.71
CA TYR A 177 8.74 7.75 0.81
C TYR A 177 7.57 7.42 -0.11
N GLU A 178 7.59 6.28 -0.81
CA GLU A 178 6.51 5.93 -1.72
C GLU A 178 5.26 5.47 -0.95
N ILE A 179 4.16 6.20 -1.14
CA ILE A 179 2.86 5.93 -0.54
C ILE A 179 1.79 5.69 -1.60
N PRO A 180 0.77 4.87 -1.30
CA PRO A 180 -0.42 4.78 -2.13
C PRO A 180 -1.21 6.09 -2.07
N ILE A 181 -1.65 6.62 -3.21
CA ILE A 181 -2.62 7.72 -3.27
C ILE A 181 -4.00 7.10 -3.47
N ASP A 182 -4.68 6.79 -2.36
CA ASP A 182 -6.01 6.18 -2.35
C ASP A 182 -7.14 7.19 -2.13
N SER A 183 -8.38 6.73 -2.01
CA SER A 183 -9.52 7.63 -1.81
C SER A 183 -9.41 8.48 -0.55
N ARG A 184 -8.84 7.98 0.56
CA ARG A 184 -8.70 8.78 1.79
C ARG A 184 -7.70 9.91 1.58
N VAL A 185 -6.59 9.62 0.91
CA VAL A 185 -5.57 10.63 0.56
C VAL A 185 -6.15 11.64 -0.43
N ILE A 186 -6.88 11.18 -1.45
CA ILE A 186 -7.57 12.04 -2.42
C ILE A 186 -8.57 12.97 -1.71
N ASP A 187 -9.42 12.43 -0.85
CA ASP A 187 -10.44 13.21 -0.14
C ASP A 187 -9.79 14.26 0.77
N TRP A 188 -8.76 13.88 1.54
CA TRP A 188 -8.05 14.82 2.39
C TRP A 188 -7.36 15.92 1.56
N LEU A 189 -6.69 15.57 0.46
CA LEU A 189 -6.02 16.54 -0.40
C LEU A 189 -7.03 17.49 -1.06
N ASN A 190 -8.16 16.99 -1.57
CA ASN A 190 -9.17 17.80 -2.25
C ASN A 190 -9.98 18.67 -1.28
N GLU A 191 -10.46 18.10 -0.18
CA GLU A 191 -11.50 18.70 0.67
C GLU A 191 -10.90 19.50 1.83
N GLU A 192 -9.92 18.91 2.54
CA GLU A 192 -9.37 19.48 3.77
C GLU A 192 -8.14 20.34 3.50
N PHE A 193 -7.24 19.85 2.65
CA PHE A 193 -5.99 20.54 2.34
C PHE A 193 -6.15 21.57 1.22
N GLN A 194 -7.06 21.34 0.27
CA GLN A 194 -7.29 22.14 -0.93
C GLN A 194 -6.06 22.16 -1.86
N PHE A 195 -5.57 20.97 -2.20
CA PHE A 195 -4.44 20.77 -3.10
C PHE A 195 -4.69 21.48 -4.44
N PRO A 196 -3.68 22.13 -5.04
CA PRO A 196 -3.88 23.05 -6.16
C PRO A 196 -4.26 22.36 -7.49
N VAL A 197 -4.18 21.03 -7.53
CA VAL A 197 -4.75 20.21 -8.61
C VAL A 197 -5.77 19.27 -8.01
N ARG A 198 -6.93 19.15 -8.66
CA ARG A 198 -7.99 18.25 -8.20
C ARG A 198 -7.63 16.82 -8.54
N LEU A 199 -7.63 15.94 -7.55
CA LEU A 199 -7.33 14.52 -7.71
C LEU A 199 -8.60 13.72 -7.98
N SER A 200 -8.47 12.67 -8.80
CA SER A 200 -9.47 11.61 -8.95
C SER A 200 -8.77 10.26 -9.11
N SER A 201 -9.44 9.17 -8.73
CA SER A 201 -8.88 7.82 -8.91
C SER A 201 -8.61 7.49 -10.37
N GLU A 202 -9.41 8.03 -11.29
CA GLU A 202 -9.25 7.80 -12.73
C GLU A 202 -8.02 8.53 -13.29
N ALA A 203 -7.80 9.79 -12.92
CA ALA A 203 -6.61 10.52 -13.34
C ALA A 203 -5.33 9.88 -12.79
N LEU A 204 -5.36 9.40 -11.53
CA LEU A 204 -4.24 8.71 -10.89
C LEU A 204 -3.93 7.31 -11.46
N SER A 205 -4.74 6.81 -12.40
CA SER A 205 -4.39 5.62 -13.17
C SER A 205 -3.30 5.89 -14.21
N ASP A 206 -3.17 7.14 -14.67
CA ASP A 206 -2.05 7.57 -15.51
C ASP A 206 -0.79 7.74 -14.67
N ILE A 207 0.29 7.08 -15.09
CA ILE A 207 1.54 7.05 -14.33
C ILE A 207 2.23 8.42 -14.27
N ASN A 208 2.13 9.24 -15.30
CA ASN A 208 2.77 10.56 -15.32
C ASN A 208 2.04 11.51 -14.37
N TYR A 209 0.71 11.47 -14.38
CA TYR A 209 -0.11 12.22 -13.43
C TYR A 209 0.10 11.73 -12.00
N TYR A 210 0.19 10.42 -11.77
CA TYR A 210 0.52 9.87 -10.45
C TYR A 210 1.86 10.38 -9.94
N ILE A 211 2.90 10.35 -10.77
CA ILE A 211 4.24 10.83 -10.41
C ILE A 211 4.21 12.32 -10.10
N PHE A 212 3.54 13.12 -10.94
CA PHE A 212 3.39 14.56 -10.73
C PHE A 212 2.74 14.87 -9.37
N VAL A 213 1.62 14.22 -9.04
CA VAL A 213 0.95 14.40 -7.74
C VAL A 213 1.84 13.89 -6.59
N SER A 214 2.48 12.72 -6.76
CA SER A 214 3.41 12.17 -5.78
C SER A 214 4.54 13.16 -5.47
N ASP A 215 5.15 13.79 -6.47
CA ASP A 215 6.18 14.83 -6.28
C ASP A 215 5.68 15.98 -5.40
N GLY A 216 4.44 16.43 -5.58
CA GLY A 216 3.87 17.50 -4.75
C GLY A 216 3.64 17.08 -3.30
N ILE A 217 3.18 15.85 -3.07
CA ILE A 217 3.04 15.29 -1.71
C ILE A 217 4.41 15.14 -1.04
N GLN A 218 5.43 14.74 -1.79
CA GLN A 218 6.80 14.56 -1.30
C GLN A 218 7.41 15.89 -0.89
N GLU A 219 7.31 16.92 -1.73
CA GLU A 219 7.77 18.27 -1.41
C GLU A 219 7.05 18.80 -0.15
N LEU A 220 5.73 18.60 -0.06
CA LEU A 220 4.94 18.98 1.10
C LEU A 220 5.44 18.30 2.39
N CYS A 221 5.69 16.99 2.32
CA CYS A 221 6.22 16.21 3.45
C CYS A 221 7.63 16.66 3.85
N GLU A 222 8.52 16.84 2.88
CA GLU A 222 9.91 17.28 3.10
C GLU A 222 9.95 18.65 3.78
N LYS A 223 9.23 19.64 3.25
CA LYS A 223 9.13 20.99 3.85
C LYS A 223 8.51 20.96 5.24
N SER A 224 7.62 20.00 5.50
CA SER A 224 6.98 19.82 6.80
C SER A 224 7.88 19.11 7.82
N GLY A 225 8.95 18.43 7.37
CA GLY A 225 9.79 17.57 8.22
C GLY A 225 9.10 16.26 8.58
N VAL A 226 8.20 15.76 7.72
CA VAL A 226 7.38 14.57 7.95
C VAL A 226 7.75 13.49 6.94
N ILE A 227 7.81 12.24 7.38
CA ILE A 227 8.06 11.10 6.49
C ILE A 227 6.75 10.73 5.77
N PRO A 228 6.72 10.58 4.44
CA PRO A 228 5.48 10.35 3.69
C PRO A 228 4.63 9.18 4.17
N CYS A 229 5.22 8.03 4.54
CA CYS A 229 4.44 6.90 5.06
C CYS A 229 3.76 7.20 6.40
N VAL A 230 4.26 8.16 7.18
CA VAL A 230 3.65 8.62 8.43
C VAL A 230 2.53 9.62 8.15
N PHE A 231 2.71 10.48 7.13
CA PHE A 231 1.68 11.36 6.63
C PHE A 231 0.44 10.59 6.13
N ASP A 232 0.67 9.59 5.28
CA ASP A 232 -0.37 8.65 4.83
C ASP A 232 -1.09 7.99 6.02
N ALA A 233 -0.32 7.45 6.97
CA ALA A 233 -0.87 6.85 8.18
C ALA A 233 -1.78 7.79 8.98
N ALA A 234 -1.40 9.07 9.09
CA ALA A 234 -2.17 10.07 9.81
C ALA A 234 -3.47 10.42 9.09
N ILE A 235 -3.48 10.45 7.76
CA ILE A 235 -4.73 10.61 6.98
C ILE A 235 -5.66 9.42 7.21
N PHE A 236 -5.13 8.20 7.19
CA PHE A 236 -5.91 6.99 7.48
C PHE A 236 -6.49 7.01 8.90
N ALA A 237 -5.65 7.35 9.89
CA ALA A 237 -6.07 7.47 11.28
C ALA A 237 -7.16 8.53 11.47
N LEU A 238 -7.07 9.66 10.76
CA LEU A 238 -8.09 10.71 10.80
C LEU A 238 -9.45 10.20 10.29
N LYS A 239 -9.47 9.47 9.16
CA LYS A 239 -10.73 8.98 8.56
C LYS A 239 -11.33 7.78 9.29
N ASP A 240 -10.49 6.88 9.82
CA ASP A 240 -10.94 5.65 10.48
C ASP A 240 -11.05 5.79 12.02
N GLY A 241 -10.55 6.89 12.61
CA GLY A 241 -10.60 7.17 14.04
C GLY A 241 -9.80 6.19 14.90
N ASP A 242 -10.29 5.94 16.13
CA ASP A 242 -9.66 5.07 17.13
C ASP A 242 -9.89 3.56 16.87
N ASN A 243 -10.36 3.19 15.67
CA ASN A 243 -10.60 1.79 15.32
C ASN A 243 -9.30 0.99 15.07
N TRP A 244 -8.16 1.67 14.98
CA TRP A 244 -6.85 1.03 14.82
C TRP A 244 -6.28 0.59 16.18
N THR A 245 -5.92 -0.69 16.26
CA THR A 245 -5.27 -1.32 17.40
C THR A 245 -3.92 -1.90 16.96
N ALA A 246 -3.06 -2.27 17.92
CA ALA A 246 -1.80 -2.95 17.63
C ALA A 246 -1.98 -4.27 16.85
N GLU A 247 -3.14 -4.92 17.01
CA GLU A 247 -3.46 -6.20 16.37
C GLU A 247 -3.98 -6.05 14.94
N ASN A 248 -4.55 -4.89 14.59
CA ASN A 248 -5.14 -4.65 13.28
C ASN A 248 -4.39 -3.64 12.42
N ALA A 249 -3.32 -3.01 12.95
CA ALA A 249 -2.36 -2.23 12.18
C ALA A 249 -1.40 -3.18 11.43
N PHE A 250 -1.80 -3.59 10.22
CA PHE A 250 -1.05 -4.51 9.36
C PHE A 250 -0.57 -3.84 8.06
#